data_AF-A0A0B6XYN1-F1
#
_entry.id   AF-A0A0B6XYN1-F1
#
_cell.length_a   1.000
_cell.length_b   1.000
_cell.length_c   1.000
_cell.angle_alpha   90.00
_cell.angle_beta   90.00
_cell.angle_gamma   90.00
#
_symmetry.space_group_name_H-M   'P 1'
#
loop_
_entity.id
_entity.type
_entity.pdbx_description
1 polymer ?
#
loop_
_entity_poly.entity_id
_entity_poly.type
_entity_poly.pdbx_seq_one_letter_code
_entity_poly.pdbx_strand_id
1 'polypeptide(L)'
;YIITQLPQHGHLIIKGKSVKPGSAPEFTQQDISNGHIAYKSDSSDHLSDKLIFDVGTDIQSLRHLEFLIEIIPPIRQINQVSVSVVEGGSVVLSDRSLHLRGRLLQNKKIFFHVQSAPVHG
;
A
#
# COMPACT_ATOMS: atom_id res chain seq x y z
N TYR A 1 3.62 14.66 -21.11
CA TYR A 1 3.12 14.72 -19.72
C TYR A 1 4.22 15.31 -18.85
N ILE A 2 3.90 16.27 -17.99
CA ILE A 2 4.85 16.91 -17.08
C ILE A 2 4.29 16.78 -15.67
N ILE A 3 5.01 16.16 -14.74
CA ILE A 3 4.58 16.10 -13.34
C ILE A 3 4.93 17.42 -12.66
N THR A 4 3.90 18.10 -12.14
CA THR A 4 4.02 19.38 -11.45
C THR A 4 3.98 19.23 -9.93
N GLN A 5 3.37 18.16 -9.42
CA GLN A 5 3.50 17.74 -8.02
C GLN A 5 3.71 16.23 -7.92
N LEU A 6 4.78 15.84 -7.23
CA LEU A 6 5.09 14.44 -6.97
C LEU A 6 4.19 13.85 -5.87
N PRO A 7 3.98 12.52 -5.89
CA PRO A 7 3.37 11.82 -4.77
C PRO A 7 4.08 12.08 -3.44
N GLN A 8 3.32 12.12 -2.35
CA GLN A 8 3.84 12.40 -1.00
C GLN A 8 4.18 11.14 -0.20
N HIS A 9 3.58 10.00 -0.55
CA HIS A 9 3.69 8.73 0.18
C HIS A 9 4.33 7.63 -0.68
N GLY A 10 5.17 8.04 -1.63
CA GLY A 10 5.86 7.16 -2.56
C GLY A 10 6.70 7.95 -3.54
N HIS A 11 7.19 7.27 -4.57
CA HIS A 11 7.94 7.89 -5.65
C HIS A 11 7.58 7.28 -7.00
N LEU A 12 7.75 8.09 -8.04
CA LEU A 12 7.62 7.65 -9.42
C LEU A 12 8.93 7.04 -9.90
N ILE A 13 8.81 6.02 -10.75
CA ILE A 13 9.90 5.38 -11.47
C ILE A 13 9.56 5.52 -12.95
N ILE A 14 10.44 6.18 -13.70
CA ILE A 14 10.27 6.42 -15.14
C ILE A 14 11.44 5.77 -15.86
N LYS A 15 11.14 4.85 -16.78
CA LYS A 15 12.16 4.08 -17.53
C LYS A 15 13.18 3.41 -16.60
N GLY A 16 12.69 2.87 -15.49
CA GLY A 16 13.52 2.20 -14.47
C GLY A 16 14.31 3.14 -13.54
N LYS A 17 14.18 4.47 -13.67
CA LYS A 17 14.88 5.44 -12.80
C LYS A 17 13.92 6.10 -11.84
N SER A 18 14.28 6.10 -10.56
CA SER A 18 13.51 6.81 -9.52
C SER A 18 13.59 8.32 -9.74
N VAL A 19 12.45 8.99 -9.68
CA VAL A 19 12.31 10.43 -9.77
C VAL A 19 12.70 11.07 -8.44
N LYS A 20 13.54 12.11 -8.51
CA LYS A 20 14.00 12.82 -7.32
C LYS A 20 12.98 13.87 -6.87
N PRO A 21 12.78 14.08 -5.55
CA PRO A 21 12.02 15.21 -5.03
C PRO A 21 12.54 16.55 -5.60
N GLY A 22 11.64 17.49 -5.86
CA GLY A 22 11.98 18.80 -6.43
C GLY A 22 12.32 18.79 -7.92
N SER A 23 12.20 17.65 -8.61
CA SER A 23 12.26 17.60 -10.08
C SER A 23 10.87 17.73 -10.71
N ALA A 24 10.83 18.14 -11.98
CA ALA A 24 9.63 18.16 -12.82
C ALA A 24 9.81 17.14 -13.96
N PRO A 25 9.66 15.84 -13.70
CA PRO A 25 9.91 14.83 -14.71
C PRO A 25 8.86 14.87 -15.82
N GLU A 26 9.32 14.57 -17.03
CA GLU A 26 8.49 14.49 -18.21
C GLU A 26 8.49 13.07 -18.79
N PHE A 27 7.36 12.67 -19.35
CA PHE A 27 7.24 11.42 -20.09
C PHE A 27 6.19 11.53 -21.21
N THR A 28 6.24 10.57 -22.12
CA THR A 28 5.40 10.53 -23.32
C THR A 28 4.25 9.54 -23.19
N GLN A 29 3.26 9.62 -24.08
CA GLN A 29 2.22 8.59 -24.18
C GLN A 29 2.83 7.21 -24.49
N GLN A 30 3.90 7.16 -25.27
CA GLN A 30 4.60 5.91 -25.59
C GLN A 30 5.23 5.28 -24.34
N ASP A 31 5.73 6.10 -23.40
CA ASP A 31 6.26 5.59 -22.13
C ASP A 31 5.17 4.95 -21.26
N ILE A 32 3.96 5.50 -21.28
CA ILE A 32 2.79 4.88 -20.65
C ILE A 32 2.47 3.55 -21.37
N SER A 33 2.34 3.58 -22.70
CA SER A 33 1.97 2.40 -23.51
C SER A 33 2.97 1.25 -23.36
N ASN A 34 4.24 1.56 -23.13
CA ASN A 34 5.30 0.58 -22.92
C ASN A 34 5.44 0.14 -21.44
N GLY A 35 4.62 0.65 -20.53
CA GLY A 35 4.69 0.32 -19.10
C GLY A 35 5.93 0.85 -18.40
N HIS A 36 6.53 1.94 -18.91
CA HIS A 36 7.75 2.53 -18.34
C HIS A 36 7.49 3.43 -17.13
N ILE A 37 6.23 3.63 -16.74
CA ILE A 37 5.83 4.47 -15.61
C ILE A 37 5.35 3.56 -14.50
N ALA A 38 6.00 3.64 -13.35
CA ALA A 38 5.60 2.90 -12.15
C ALA A 38 5.57 3.82 -10.93
N TYR A 39 4.72 3.48 -9.98
CA TYR A 39 4.66 4.08 -8.66
C TYR A 39 5.12 3.06 -7.62
N LYS A 40 5.90 3.51 -6.64
CA LYS A 40 6.30 2.71 -5.49
C LYS A 40 6.00 3.46 -4.21
N SER A 41 5.09 2.92 -3.40
CA SER A 41 4.78 3.46 -2.08
C SER A 41 5.99 3.35 -1.15
N ASP A 42 6.16 4.32 -0.25
CA ASP A 42 7.25 4.39 0.72
C ASP A 42 7.08 3.45 1.93
N SER A 43 6.11 2.53 1.87
CA SER A 43 5.75 1.60 2.94
C SER A 43 5.14 2.29 4.17
N SER A 44 4.70 3.53 4.06
CA SER A 44 3.83 4.13 5.06
C SER A 44 2.46 3.43 5.08
N ASP A 45 1.77 3.49 6.23
CA ASP A 45 0.40 3.00 6.38
C ASP A 45 -0.63 3.94 5.69
N HIS A 46 -0.23 4.74 4.71
CA HIS A 46 -1.15 5.56 3.92
C HIS A 46 -1.97 4.70 2.97
N LEU A 47 -3.25 5.05 2.79
CA LEU A 47 -4.19 4.31 1.93
C LEU A 47 -4.39 4.98 0.58
N SER A 48 -3.87 6.20 0.44
CA SER A 48 -4.02 6.99 -0.77
C SER A 48 -2.84 7.94 -0.92
N ASP A 49 -2.53 8.25 -2.16
CA ASP A 49 -1.57 9.26 -2.58
C ASP A 49 -2.09 9.94 -3.85
N LYS A 50 -1.43 10.98 -4.32
CA LYS A 50 -1.79 11.62 -5.58
C LYS A 50 -0.60 12.26 -6.25
N LEU A 51 -0.67 12.39 -7.56
CA LEU A 51 0.21 13.28 -8.32
C LEU A 51 -0.61 14.32 -9.06
N ILE A 52 0.02 15.47 -9.34
CA ILE A 52 -0.54 16.50 -10.22
C ILE A 52 0.34 16.62 -11.45
N PHE A 53 -0.28 16.68 -12.61
CA PHE A 53 0.41 16.73 -13.88
C PHE A 53 -0.29 17.61 -14.91
N ASP A 54 0.50 18.06 -15.87
CA ASP A 54 0.04 18.74 -17.06
C ASP A 54 0.18 17.80 -18.26
N VAL A 55 -0.76 17.88 -19.19
CA VAL A 55 -0.71 17.16 -20.47
C VAL A 55 -0.95 18.13 -21.60
N GLY A 56 -0.24 17.96 -22.70
CA GLY A 56 -0.43 18.83 -23.85
C GLY A 56 0.22 18.25 -25.09
N THR A 57 -0.16 18.86 -26.20
CA THR A 57 0.46 18.77 -27.51
C THR A 57 1.15 20.11 -27.80
N ASP A 58 1.71 20.24 -28.99
CA ASP A 58 2.32 21.51 -29.44
C ASP A 58 1.29 22.66 -29.57
N ILE A 59 0.00 22.33 -29.62
CA ILE A 59 -1.08 23.29 -29.94
C ILE A 59 -1.96 23.59 -28.71
N GLN A 60 -2.14 22.60 -27.82
CA GLN A 60 -3.04 22.73 -26.67
C GLN A 60 -2.50 22.01 -25.44
N SER A 61 -2.79 22.56 -24.25
CA SER A 61 -2.49 21.90 -22.98
C SER A 61 -3.67 21.93 -22.01
N LEU A 62 -3.79 20.88 -21.22
CA LEU A 62 -4.58 20.80 -20.00
C LEU A 62 -3.61 20.85 -18.81
N ARG A 63 -3.95 21.67 -17.82
CA ARG A 63 -3.10 21.97 -16.67
C ARG A 63 -3.76 21.47 -15.39
N HIS A 64 -2.94 21.15 -14.39
CA HIS A 64 -3.39 20.83 -13.05
C HIS A 64 -4.35 19.62 -12.97
N LEU A 65 -4.04 18.56 -13.72
CA LEU A 65 -4.79 17.31 -13.66
C LEU A 65 -4.33 16.49 -12.46
N GLU A 66 -5.29 15.97 -11.70
CA GLU A 66 -5.00 15.09 -10.56
C GLU A 66 -5.12 13.62 -10.95
N PHE A 67 -4.16 12.81 -10.49
CA PHE A 67 -4.26 11.35 -10.56
C PHE A 67 -4.19 10.80 -9.13
N LEU A 68 -5.30 10.19 -8.70
CA LEU A 68 -5.40 9.56 -7.39
C LEU A 68 -4.83 8.14 -7.44
N ILE A 69 -4.07 7.79 -6.41
CA ILE A 69 -3.44 6.48 -6.24
C ILE A 69 -4.02 5.86 -4.99
N GLU A 70 -4.66 4.70 -5.12
CA GLU A 70 -5.07 3.89 -3.97
C GLU A 70 -3.92 2.96 -3.56
N ILE A 71 -3.55 3.01 -2.29
CA ILE A 71 -2.48 2.19 -1.72
C ILE A 71 -3.11 1.07 -0.90
N ILE A 72 -2.73 -0.17 -1.21
CA ILE A 72 -3.09 -1.36 -0.43
C ILE A 72 -1.85 -1.77 0.39
N PRO A 73 -1.70 -1.28 1.64
CA PRO A 73 -0.55 -1.65 2.45
C PRO A 73 -0.61 -3.14 2.85
N PRO A 74 0.54 -3.83 2.97
CA PRO A 74 0.59 -5.19 3.47
C PRO A 74 0.17 -5.26 4.95
N ILE A 75 -0.42 -6.37 5.37
CA ILE A 75 -0.71 -6.65 6.79
C ILE A 75 0.61 -7.02 7.48
N ARG A 76 1.09 -6.17 8.40
CA ARG A 76 2.45 -6.30 8.96
C ARG A 76 2.56 -7.14 10.23
N GLN A 77 1.48 -7.25 11.01
CA GLN A 77 1.53 -7.92 12.30
C GLN A 77 0.38 -8.92 12.43
N ILE A 78 0.76 -10.20 12.37
CA ILE A 78 0.01 -11.33 12.93
C ILE A 78 0.82 -11.76 14.16
N ASN A 79 0.23 -11.69 15.36
CA ASN A 79 0.86 -12.37 16.48
C ASN A 79 0.67 -13.89 16.31
N GLN A 80 1.77 -14.63 16.21
CA GLN A 80 1.72 -16.08 16.39
C GLN A 80 1.64 -16.37 17.88
N VAL A 81 0.59 -17.07 18.30
CA VAL A 81 0.39 -17.47 19.70
C VAL A 81 0.68 -18.95 19.82
N SER A 82 1.72 -19.30 20.57
CA SER A 82 1.91 -20.66 21.08
C SER A 82 1.34 -20.73 22.51
N VAL A 83 0.47 -21.70 22.75
CA VAL A 83 -0.12 -21.94 24.08
C VAL A 83 0.14 -23.40 24.44
N SER A 84 0.63 -23.63 25.65
CA SER A 84 0.72 -24.94 26.26
C SER A 84 -0.19 -24.99 27.47
N VAL A 85 -1.00 -26.04 27.57
CA VAL A 85 -1.84 -26.32 28.73
C VAL A 85 -1.50 -27.71 29.27
N VAL A 86 -1.60 -27.87 30.59
CA VAL A 86 -1.54 -29.20 31.21
C VAL A 86 -2.83 -29.98 30.89
N GLU A 87 -2.78 -31.30 30.97
CA GLU A 87 -3.93 -32.17 30.72
C GLU A 87 -5.13 -31.79 31.60
N GLY A 88 -6.32 -31.70 31.00
CA GLY A 88 -7.54 -31.21 31.65
C GLY A 88 -7.61 -29.70 31.88
N GLY A 89 -6.56 -28.95 31.54
CA GLY A 89 -6.50 -27.49 31.61
C GLY A 89 -7.17 -26.78 30.42
N SER A 90 -7.44 -25.48 30.58
CA SER A 90 -8.01 -24.64 29.52
C SER A 90 -7.35 -23.26 29.51
N VAL A 91 -7.13 -22.71 28.31
CA VAL A 91 -6.67 -21.33 28.11
C VAL A 91 -7.60 -20.63 27.13
N VAL A 92 -8.01 -19.41 27.49
CA VAL A 92 -8.83 -18.56 26.65
C VAL A 92 -7.93 -17.74 25.71
N LEU A 93 -8.14 -17.89 24.40
CA LEU A 93 -7.56 -16.98 23.40
C LEU A 93 -8.40 -15.70 23.34
N SER A 94 -7.76 -14.55 23.51
CA SER A 94 -8.40 -13.24 23.51
C SER A 94 -7.86 -12.34 22.39
N ASP A 95 -8.44 -11.16 22.24
CA ASP A 95 -7.95 -10.07 21.39
C ASP A 95 -6.52 -9.61 21.73
N ARG A 96 -6.05 -9.91 22.95
CA ARG A 96 -4.64 -9.70 23.36
C ARG A 96 -3.71 -10.76 22.79
N SER A 97 -4.24 -11.96 22.51
CA SER A 97 -3.52 -13.08 21.94
C SER A 97 -3.52 -12.97 20.40
N LEU A 98 -4.68 -12.79 19.80
CA LEU A 98 -4.88 -12.73 18.35
C LEU A 98 -5.34 -11.34 17.94
N HIS A 99 -4.42 -10.55 17.39
CA HIS A 99 -4.74 -9.26 16.80
C HIS A 99 -3.97 -9.03 15.50
N LEU A 100 -4.65 -8.39 14.56
CA LEU A 100 -4.05 -7.87 13.34
C LEU A 100 -3.95 -6.35 13.45
N ARG A 101 -2.82 -5.80 13.01
CA ARG A 101 -2.65 -4.35 12.90
C ARG A 101 -2.40 -3.97 11.44
N GLY A 102 -3.07 -2.91 11.02
CA GLY A 102 -2.90 -2.28 9.71
C GLY A 102 -3.99 -1.24 9.48
N ARG A 103 -3.68 -0.14 8.77
CA ARG A 103 -4.65 0.94 8.56
C ARG A 103 -5.92 0.48 7.81
N LEU A 104 -5.79 -0.45 6.86
CA LEU A 104 -6.93 -1.07 6.17
C LEU A 104 -7.90 -1.82 7.10
N LEU A 105 -7.41 -2.26 8.25
CA LEU A 105 -8.18 -3.04 9.22
C LEU A 105 -8.79 -2.15 10.31
N GLN A 106 -8.48 -0.85 10.34
CA GLN A 106 -9.11 0.08 11.29
C GLN A 106 -10.62 0.06 11.09
N ASN A 107 -11.37 -0.11 12.19
CA ASN A 107 -12.83 -0.21 12.20
C ASN A 107 -13.41 -1.38 11.41
N LYS A 108 -12.60 -2.38 11.03
CA LYS A 108 -13.08 -3.63 10.44
C LYS A 108 -13.26 -4.68 11.52
N LYS A 109 -14.36 -5.43 11.45
CA LYS A 109 -14.54 -6.63 12.29
C LYS A 109 -13.67 -7.75 11.71
N ILE A 110 -12.83 -8.34 12.56
CA ILE A 110 -11.90 -9.39 12.19
C ILE A 110 -12.43 -10.72 12.73
N PHE A 111 -12.45 -11.75 11.88
CA PHE A 111 -12.85 -13.10 12.26
C PHE A 111 -11.62 -14.02 12.18
N PHE A 112 -11.48 -14.88 13.18
CA PHE A 112 -10.46 -15.92 13.23
C PHE A 112 -11.16 -17.28 13.14
N HIS A 113 -10.60 -18.19 12.34
CA HIS A 113 -11.09 -19.56 12.21
C HIS A 113 -9.99 -20.53 12.64
N VAL A 114 -10.35 -21.53 13.45
CA VAL A 114 -9.46 -22.62 13.83
C VAL A 114 -9.30 -23.53 12.62
N GLN A 115 -8.08 -23.66 12.10
CA GLN A 115 -7.79 -24.53 10.94
C GLN A 115 -7.61 -26.00 11.33
N SER A 116 -7.11 -26.26 12.54
CA SER A 116 -6.87 -27.61 13.04
C SER A 116 -7.10 -27.67 14.55
N ALA A 117 -7.66 -28.78 15.02
CA ALA A 117 -7.80 -29.07 16.44
C ALA A 117 -6.41 -29.21 17.11
N PRO A 118 -6.31 -29.04 18.45
CA PRO A 118 -5.11 -29.38 19.20
C PRO A 118 -4.71 -30.85 18.97
N VAL A 119 -3.41 -31.11 18.86
CA VAL A 119 -2.87 -32.46 18.55
C VAL A 119 -3.00 -33.43 19.73
N HIS A 120 -3.15 -32.90 20.96
CA HIS A 120 -3.20 -33.67 22.21
C HIS A 120 -4.29 -33.14 23.16
N GLY A 121 -5.52 -33.01 22.65
CA GLY A 121 -6.69 -32.56 23.41
C GLY A 121 -7.46 -33.69 24.07
#